data_AF-A0A347WET4-F1
#
_entry.id   AF-A0A347WET4-F1
#
_cell.length_a   1.000
_cell.length_b   1.000
_cell.length_c   1.000
_cell.angle_alpha   90.00
_cell.angle_beta   90.00
_cell.angle_gamma   90.00
#
_symmetry.space_group_name_H-M   'P 1'
#
loop_
_entity.id
_entity.type
_entity.pdbx_description
1 polymer ?
#
loop_
_entity_poly.entity_id
_entity_poly.type
_entity_poly.pdbx_seq_one_letter_code
_entity_poly.pdbx_strand_id
1 'polypeptide(L)'
;MISHPLAFMRLPYDLLVAMDSRTLHFWLQPEHYLIRIVHIISMAMFFGMDMLFDLGILNRRVGNRLAPVAQLMVRPLHVTFTIAMLSGVVLFFYDPVRIGSRAYLSPKLLLITLAMLNAMWCHRTVYMPVLCGRPVATMRGRVGACLSLALWTGVMVMSCLNSEGVPKVFLR
;
A
#
# COMPACT_ATOMS: atom_id res chain seq x y z
N MET A 1 26.02 23.54 6.75
CA MET A 1 25.19 22.63 5.92
C MET A 1 23.92 22.34 6.71
N ILE A 2 22.80 22.95 6.34
CA ILE A 2 21.53 22.78 7.07
C ILE A 2 21.01 21.38 6.71
N SER A 3 21.34 20.39 7.54
CA SER A 3 20.75 19.06 7.46
C SER A 3 19.29 19.18 7.87
N HIS A 4 18.39 19.24 6.89
CA HIS A 4 16.96 19.20 7.14
C HIS A 4 16.66 17.97 8.02
N PRO A 5 15.84 18.08 9.09
CA PRO A 5 15.61 16.98 10.03
C PRO A 5 14.98 15.73 9.39
N LEU A 6 14.53 15.81 8.13
CA LEU A 6 13.96 14.72 7.34
C LEU A 6 14.95 14.18 6.29
N ALA A 7 16.21 14.61 6.30
CA ALA A 7 17.22 14.16 5.35
C ALA A 7 17.49 12.65 5.47
N PHE A 8 17.39 12.09 6.68
CA PHE A 8 17.55 10.65 6.94
C PHE A 8 16.46 9.78 6.29
N MET A 9 15.29 10.37 5.97
CA MET A 9 14.19 9.66 5.34
C MET A 9 14.35 9.54 3.82
N ARG A 10 15.33 10.22 3.21
CA ARG A 10 15.60 10.08 1.78
C ARG A 10 16.43 8.82 1.54
N LEU A 11 16.13 8.10 0.46
CA LEU A 11 16.99 6.99 0.06
C LEU A 11 18.38 7.53 -0.31
N PRO A 12 19.46 6.80 0.02
CA PRO A 12 20.81 7.24 -0.29
C PRO A 12 20.95 7.45 -1.80
N TYR A 13 21.48 8.61 -2.18
CA TYR A 13 21.55 9.04 -3.57
C TYR A 13 22.33 8.06 -4.45
N ASP A 14 23.43 7.51 -3.93
CA ASP A 14 24.27 6.54 -4.64
C ASP A 14 23.50 5.28 -5.04
N LEU A 15 22.56 4.84 -4.18
CA LEU A 15 21.72 3.68 -4.44
C LEU A 15 20.66 3.99 -5.51
N LEU A 16 20.09 5.21 -5.50
CA LEU A 16 19.13 5.63 -6.52
C LEU A 16 19.77 5.76 -7.90
N VAL A 17 21.01 6.26 -7.97
CA VAL A 17 21.77 6.34 -9.22
C VAL A 17 22.19 4.95 -9.71
N ALA A 18 22.55 4.03 -8.81
CA ALA A 18 22.84 2.66 -9.19
C ALA A 18 21.61 1.90 -9.72
N MET A 19 20.42 2.22 -9.22
CA MET A 19 19.15 1.66 -9.69
C MET A 19 18.61 2.36 -10.95
N ASP A 20 19.13 3.54 -11.29
CA ASP A 20 18.72 4.28 -12.49
C ASP A 20 19.33 3.63 -13.73
N SER A 21 18.47 3.08 -14.59
CA SER A 21 18.90 2.56 -15.88
C SER A 21 18.22 3.35 -16.98
N ARG A 22 19.03 4.07 -17.76
CA ARG A 22 18.55 4.87 -18.90
C ARG A 22 17.78 4.01 -19.91
N THR A 23 18.18 2.75 -20.07
CA THR A 23 17.50 1.79 -20.94
C THR A 23 16.05 1.54 -20.50
N LEU A 24 15.79 1.26 -19.22
CA LEU A 24 14.41 1.08 -18.74
C LEU A 24 13.56 2.33 -18.96
N HIS A 25 14.13 3.53 -18.72
CA HIS A 25 13.40 4.78 -18.93
C HIS A 25 12.92 4.90 -20.39
N PHE A 26 13.79 4.69 -21.37
CA PHE A 26 13.42 4.78 -22.79
C PHE A 26 12.39 3.72 -23.21
N TRP A 27 12.53 2.48 -22.73
CA TRP A 27 11.60 1.39 -23.08
C TRP A 27 10.22 1.55 -22.45
N LEU A 28 10.14 2.08 -21.22
CA LEU A 28 8.87 2.27 -20.52
C LEU A 28 8.18 3.61 -20.83
N GLN A 29 8.91 4.59 -21.38
CA GLN A 29 8.36 5.92 -21.69
C GLN A 29 7.03 5.91 -22.48
N PRO A 30 6.86 5.08 -23.53
CA PRO A 30 5.58 5.02 -24.24
C PRO A 30 4.45 4.38 -23.40
N GLU A 31 4.75 3.32 -22.63
CA GLU A 31 3.74 2.50 -21.93
C GLU A 31 3.49 2.93 -20.47
N HIS A 32 4.24 3.91 -19.97
CA HIS A 32 4.20 4.35 -18.58
C HIS A 32 2.80 4.77 -18.11
N TYR A 33 2.02 5.40 -18.97
CA TYR A 33 0.67 5.81 -18.63
C TYR A 33 -0.26 4.62 -18.40
N LEU A 34 -0.13 3.54 -19.20
CA LEU A 34 -0.90 2.31 -19.01
C LEU A 34 -0.54 1.64 -17.69
N ILE A 35 0.76 1.54 -17.38
CA ILE A 35 1.23 0.97 -16.11
C ILE A 35 0.67 1.77 -14.93
N ARG A 36 0.65 3.10 -15.03
CA ARG A 36 0.05 3.98 -14.02
C ARG A 36 -1.46 3.75 -13.88
N ILE A 37 -2.19 3.62 -14.97
CA ILE A 37 -3.63 3.33 -14.95
C ILE A 37 -3.90 1.99 -14.27
N VAL A 38 -3.18 0.94 -14.68
CA VAL A 38 -3.29 -0.40 -14.09
C VAL A 38 -2.96 -0.36 -12.59
N HIS A 39 -1.93 0.39 -12.19
CA HIS A 39 -1.58 0.58 -10.78
C HIS A 39 -2.71 1.24 -9.99
N ILE A 40 -3.30 2.33 -10.51
CA ILE A 40 -4.38 3.05 -9.81
C ILE A 40 -5.62 2.17 -9.69
N ILE A 41 -6.02 1.48 -10.76
CA ILE A 41 -7.20 0.61 -10.76
C ILE A 41 -7.01 -0.55 -9.77
N SER A 42 -5.87 -1.23 -9.84
CA SER A 42 -5.57 -2.36 -8.95
C SER A 42 -5.47 -1.93 -7.48
N MET A 43 -4.82 -0.78 -7.19
CA MET A 43 -4.78 -0.20 -5.84
C MET A 43 -6.17 0.18 -5.33
N ALA A 44 -7.01 0.80 -6.16
CA ALA A 44 -8.36 1.19 -5.78
C ALA A 44 -9.25 -0.03 -5.50
N MET A 45 -9.16 -1.08 -6.32
CA MET A 45 -9.87 -2.34 -6.09
C MET A 45 -9.39 -3.03 -4.82
N PHE A 46 -8.07 -3.14 -4.63
CA PHE A 46 -7.47 -3.74 -3.45
C PHE A 46 -7.93 -3.02 -2.18
N PHE A 47 -7.72 -1.71 -2.11
CA PHE A 47 -8.06 -0.90 -0.93
C PHE A 47 -9.56 -0.90 -0.65
N GLY A 48 -10.39 -0.81 -1.69
CA GLY A 48 -11.85 -0.87 -1.54
C GLY A 48 -12.32 -2.21 -0.98
N MET A 49 -11.76 -3.33 -1.45
CA MET A 49 -12.10 -4.66 -0.95
C MET A 49 -11.64 -4.86 0.51
N ASP A 50 -10.40 -4.46 0.82
CA ASP A 50 -9.86 -4.54 2.19
C ASP A 50 -10.69 -3.70 3.17
N MET A 51 -11.03 -2.47 2.79
CA MET A 51 -11.86 -1.58 3.58
C MET A 51 -13.28 -2.14 3.81
N LEU A 52 -13.91 -2.71 2.79
CA LEU A 52 -15.23 -3.35 2.94
C LEU A 52 -15.16 -4.56 3.87
N PHE A 53 -14.09 -5.35 3.79
CA PHE A 53 -13.88 -6.49 4.66
C PHE A 53 -13.68 -6.07 6.13
N ASP A 54 -12.84 -5.05 6.37
CA ASP A 54 -12.58 -4.51 7.71
C ASP A 54 -13.84 -3.88 8.33
N LEU A 55 -14.61 -3.12 7.55
CA LEU A 55 -15.92 -2.60 7.99
C LEU A 55 -16.92 -3.73 8.27
N GLY A 56 -16.86 -4.81 7.50
CA GLY A 56 -17.65 -6.03 7.72
C GLY A 56 -17.32 -6.71 9.06
N ILE A 57 -16.04 -6.77 9.43
CA ILE A 57 -15.59 -7.29 10.74
C ILE A 57 -16.03 -6.37 11.89
N LEU A 58 -15.97 -5.05 11.69
CA LEU A 58 -16.41 -4.07 12.68
C LEU A 58 -17.94 -4.09 12.87
N ASN A 59 -18.70 -4.41 11.83
CA ASN A 59 -20.15 -4.44 11.85
C ASN A 59 -20.71 -5.76 12.42
N ARG A 60 -21.25 -5.69 13.65
CA ARG A 60 -21.85 -6.83 14.37
C ARG A 60 -23.01 -7.50 13.63
N ARG A 61 -23.70 -6.79 12.72
CA ARG A 61 -24.91 -7.30 12.03
C ARG A 61 -24.58 -8.19 10.82
N VAL A 62 -23.33 -8.18 10.34
CA VAL A 62 -22.93 -8.83 9.08
C VAL A 62 -22.17 -10.15 9.33
N GLY A 63 -21.92 -10.51 10.59
CA GLY A 63 -21.08 -11.67 10.97
C GLY A 63 -21.41 -12.97 10.24
N ASN A 64 -22.68 -13.34 10.11
CA ASN A 64 -23.08 -14.58 9.41
C ASN A 64 -22.93 -14.52 7.88
N ARG A 65 -22.94 -13.32 7.28
CA ARG A 65 -22.77 -13.14 5.83
C ARG A 65 -21.32 -12.87 5.44
N LEU A 66 -20.45 -12.65 6.42
CA LEU A 66 -19.05 -12.30 6.18
C LEU A 66 -18.25 -13.47 5.60
N ALA A 67 -18.52 -14.71 6.03
CA ALA A 67 -17.79 -15.89 5.57
C ALA A 67 -17.89 -16.17 4.05
N PRO A 68 -19.10 -16.24 3.43
CA PRO A 68 -19.21 -16.46 1.98
C PRO A 68 -18.65 -15.28 1.17
N VAL A 69 -18.83 -14.05 1.65
CA VAL A 69 -18.28 -12.84 1.01
C VAL A 69 -16.76 -12.85 1.05
N ALA A 70 -16.16 -13.20 2.19
CA ALA A 70 -14.72 -13.31 2.35
C ALA A 70 -14.13 -14.34 1.37
N GLN A 71 -14.73 -15.53 1.27
CA GLN A 71 -14.29 -16.59 0.36
C GLN A 71 -14.26 -16.13 -1.11
N LEU A 72 -15.27 -15.36 -1.53
CA LEU A 72 -15.33 -14.82 -2.88
C LEU A 72 -14.30 -13.69 -3.09
N MET A 73 -14.06 -12.86 -2.08
CA MET A 73 -13.17 -11.70 -2.17
C MET A 73 -11.68 -12.05 -2.00
N VAL A 74 -11.32 -13.19 -1.41
CA VAL A 74 -9.90 -13.52 -1.13
C VAL A 74 -9.03 -13.55 -2.39
N ARG A 75 -9.53 -14.22 -3.43
CA ARG A 75 -8.79 -14.43 -4.68
C ARG A 75 -8.59 -13.10 -5.41
N PRO A 76 -9.65 -12.30 -5.69
CA PRO A 76 -9.46 -11.01 -6.35
C PRO A 76 -8.64 -10.04 -5.48
N LEU A 77 -8.76 -10.09 -4.15
CA LEU A 77 -7.95 -9.26 -3.25
C LEU A 77 -6.46 -9.57 -3.38
N HIS A 78 -6.06 -10.85 -3.39
CA HIS A 78 -4.65 -11.21 -3.61
C HIS A 78 -4.16 -10.83 -5.02
N VAL A 79 -4.97 -11.05 -6.05
CA VAL A 79 -4.60 -10.72 -7.44
C VAL A 79 -4.39 -9.22 -7.60
N THR A 80 -5.35 -8.41 -7.15
CA THR A 80 -5.28 -6.94 -7.22
C THR A 80 -4.12 -6.39 -6.38
N PHE A 81 -3.87 -6.95 -5.19
CA PHE A 81 -2.69 -6.62 -4.37
C PHE A 81 -1.37 -6.91 -5.09
N THR A 82 -1.23 -8.09 -5.69
CA THR A 82 -0.01 -8.46 -6.42
C THR A 82 0.22 -7.56 -7.62
N ILE A 83 -0.82 -7.29 -8.42
CA ILE A 83 -0.74 -6.37 -9.56
C ILE A 83 -0.36 -4.96 -9.10
N ALA A 84 -0.97 -4.49 -8.01
CA ALA A 84 -0.70 -3.18 -7.45
C ALA A 84 0.76 -3.05 -6.95
N MET A 85 1.29 -4.07 -6.27
CA MET A 85 2.69 -4.04 -5.83
C MET A 85 3.67 -4.13 -6.99
N LEU A 86 3.45 -5.04 -7.95
CA LEU A 86 4.33 -5.17 -9.11
C LEU A 86 4.35 -3.87 -9.93
N SER A 87 3.18 -3.32 -10.24
CA SER A 87 3.09 -2.05 -10.98
C SER A 87 3.68 -0.88 -10.19
N GLY A 88 3.53 -0.85 -8.87
CA GLY A 88 4.14 0.17 -8.00
C GLY A 88 5.67 0.11 -8.02
N VAL A 89 6.24 -1.10 -7.99
CA VAL A 89 7.68 -1.32 -8.12
C VAL A 89 8.18 -0.87 -9.50
N VAL A 90 7.47 -1.24 -10.57
CA VAL A 90 7.82 -0.82 -11.94
C VAL A 90 7.78 0.71 -12.07
N LEU A 91 6.76 1.36 -11.51
CA LEU A 91 6.67 2.84 -11.49
C LEU A 91 7.80 3.49 -10.70
N PHE A 92 8.31 2.84 -9.65
CA PHE A 92 9.47 3.32 -8.90
C PHE A 92 10.76 3.21 -9.74
N PHE A 93 10.97 2.09 -10.43
CA PHE A 93 12.13 1.88 -11.30
C PHE A 93 12.11 2.74 -12.58
N TYR A 94 10.96 3.27 -12.98
CA TYR A 94 10.88 4.20 -14.10
C TYR A 94 11.67 5.48 -13.85
N ASP A 95 11.59 6.04 -12.63
CA ASP A 95 12.32 7.26 -12.26
C ASP A 95 12.70 7.23 -10.76
N PRO A 96 13.68 6.38 -10.40
CA PRO A 96 14.01 6.12 -8.99
C PRO A 96 14.61 7.36 -8.34
N VAL A 97 15.34 8.19 -9.08
CA VAL A 97 15.95 9.42 -8.57
C VAL A 97 14.88 10.45 -8.22
N ARG A 98 13.88 10.67 -9.08
CA ARG A 98 12.82 11.66 -8.82
C ARG A 98 11.84 11.24 -7.74
N ILE A 99 11.58 9.94 -7.62
CA ILE A 99 10.63 9.38 -6.65
C ILE A 99 11.33 9.13 -5.30
N GLY A 100 12.56 8.63 -5.31
CA GLY A 100 13.35 8.28 -4.12
C GLY A 100 14.03 9.46 -3.43
N SER A 101 14.27 10.57 -4.14
CA SER A 101 14.77 11.82 -3.54
C SER A 101 13.74 12.53 -2.66
N ARG A 102 12.46 12.14 -2.74
CA ARG A 102 11.38 12.68 -1.91
C ARG A 102 11.34 11.95 -0.57
N ALA A 103 11.30 12.72 0.52
CA ALA A 103 11.34 12.18 1.88
C ALA A 103 10.10 11.33 2.23
N TYR A 104 8.98 11.47 1.51
CA TYR A 104 7.73 10.77 1.80
C TYR A 104 7.67 9.33 1.28
N LEU A 105 8.67 8.89 0.51
CA LEU A 105 8.73 7.50 0.05
C LEU A 105 9.09 6.52 1.18
N SER A 106 10.03 6.85 2.07
CA SER A 106 10.43 5.92 3.12
C SER A 106 9.36 5.68 4.19
N PRO A 107 8.58 6.68 4.66
CA PRO A 107 7.43 6.42 5.53
C PRO A 107 6.36 5.58 4.81
N LYS A 108 6.17 5.79 3.49
CA LYS A 108 5.25 4.95 2.69
C LYS A 108 5.71 3.50 2.68
N LEU A 109 6.99 3.23 2.43
CA LEU A 109 7.54 1.87 2.45
C LEU A 109 7.43 1.25 3.85
N LEU A 110 7.74 2.00 4.90
CA LEU A 110 7.57 1.54 6.29
C LEU A 110 6.11 1.18 6.57
N LEU A 111 5.16 2.03 6.23
CA LEU A 111 3.73 1.77 6.40
C LEU A 111 3.26 0.56 5.61
N ILE A 112 3.75 0.35 4.37
CA ILE A 112 3.46 -0.85 3.58
C ILE A 112 3.99 -2.09 4.30
N THR A 113 5.23 -2.07 4.82
CA THR A 113 5.79 -3.23 5.54
C THR A 113 4.99 -3.54 6.81
N LEU A 114 4.60 -2.52 7.58
CA LEU A 114 3.75 -2.67 8.75
C LEU A 114 2.36 -3.19 8.38
N ALA A 115 1.78 -2.72 7.27
CA ALA A 115 0.49 -3.19 6.76
C ALA A 115 0.56 -4.66 6.36
N MET A 116 1.64 -5.09 5.70
CA MET A 116 1.84 -6.50 5.33
C MET A 116 2.02 -7.39 6.56
N LEU A 117 2.76 -6.93 7.58
CA LEU A 117 2.89 -7.64 8.86
C LEU A 117 1.52 -7.79 9.56
N ASN A 118 0.74 -6.72 9.60
CA ASN A 118 -0.62 -6.74 10.14
C ASN A 118 -1.53 -7.69 9.33
N ALA A 119 -1.47 -7.65 8.00
CA ALA A 119 -2.24 -8.51 7.12
C ALA A 119 -1.90 -10.00 7.34
N MET A 120 -0.62 -10.36 7.49
CA MET A 120 -0.22 -11.74 7.80
C MET A 120 -0.74 -12.20 9.16
N TRP A 121 -0.71 -11.33 10.17
CA TRP A 121 -1.27 -11.62 11.48
C TRP A 121 -2.79 -11.79 11.43
N CYS A 122 -3.49 -10.88 10.77
CA CYS A 122 -4.95 -10.91 10.59
C CYS A 122 -5.38 -12.14 9.76
N HIS A 123 -4.60 -12.52 8.75
CA HIS A 123 -4.84 -13.71 7.94
C HIS A 123 -4.85 -14.98 8.79
N ARG A 124 -3.89 -15.13 9.70
CA ARG A 124 -3.81 -16.29 10.59
C ARG A 124 -4.85 -16.27 11.71
N THR A 125 -5.14 -15.10 12.28
CA THR A 125 -5.94 -14.98 13.51
C THR A 125 -7.42 -14.72 13.27
N VAL A 126 -7.79 -14.17 12.13
CA VAL A 126 -9.16 -13.79 11.77
C VAL A 126 -9.61 -14.55 10.54
N TYR A 127 -8.83 -14.50 9.47
CA TYR A 127 -9.24 -15.00 8.16
C TYR A 127 -9.40 -16.53 8.13
N MET A 128 -8.38 -17.26 8.61
CA MET A 128 -8.43 -18.73 8.71
C MET A 128 -9.61 -19.24 9.59
N PRO A 129 -9.88 -18.66 10.78
CA PRO A 129 -11.08 -19.00 11.55
C PRO A 129 -12.40 -18.73 10.83
N VAL A 130 -12.54 -17.59 10.12
CA VAL A 130 -13.75 -17.27 9.33
C VAL A 130 -13.97 -18.29 8.23
N LEU A 131 -12.91 -18.68 7.51
CA LEU A 131 -12.97 -19.68 6.45
C LEU A 131 -13.41 -21.06 6.98
N CYS A 132 -12.98 -21.42 8.18
CA CYS A 132 -13.37 -22.66 8.85
C CYS A 132 -14.74 -22.57 9.56
N GLY A 133 -15.50 -21.49 9.38
CA GLY A 133 -16.83 -21.31 10.00
C GLY A 133 -16.79 -21.11 11.52
N ARG A 134 -15.62 -20.80 12.10
CA ARG A 134 -15.49 -20.55 13.54
C ARG A 134 -15.84 -19.09 13.88
N PRO A 135 -16.47 -18.82 15.03
CA PRO A 135 -16.74 -17.47 15.46
C PRO A 135 -15.42 -16.72 15.68
N VAL A 136 -15.26 -15.57 15.03
CA VAL A 136 -14.08 -14.72 15.18
C VAL A 136 -14.01 -14.19 16.60
N ALA A 137 -12.83 -14.23 17.21
CA ALA A 137 -12.56 -13.52 18.45
C ALA A 137 -12.73 -12.00 18.21
N THR A 138 -13.91 -11.49 18.57
CA THR A 138 -14.41 -10.17 18.18
C THR A 138 -13.49 -9.01 18.55
N MET A 139 -12.69 -9.12 19.61
CA MET A 139 -11.78 -8.04 20.01
C MET A 139 -10.51 -7.99 19.15
N ARG A 140 -9.85 -9.13 18.91
CA ARG A 140 -8.62 -9.20 18.09
C ARG A 140 -8.90 -8.86 16.63
N GLY A 141 -10.02 -9.34 16.09
CA GLY A 141 -10.43 -9.01 14.72
C GLY A 141 -10.71 -7.53 14.52
N ARG A 142 -11.35 -6.85 15.48
CA ARG A 142 -11.61 -5.41 15.40
C ARG A 142 -10.34 -4.58 15.48
N VAL A 143 -9.41 -4.94 16.38
CA VAL A 143 -8.12 -4.25 16.47
C VAL A 143 -7.33 -4.41 15.17
N GLY A 144 -7.27 -5.63 14.61
CA GLY A 144 -6.61 -5.89 13.33
C GLY A 144 -7.22 -5.09 12.17
N ALA A 145 -8.56 -5.03 12.09
CA ALA A 145 -9.28 -4.26 11.08
C ALA A 145 -9.03 -2.74 11.20
N CYS A 146 -9.15 -2.18 12.42
CA CYS A 146 -8.84 -0.77 12.65
C CYS A 146 -7.38 -0.43 12.29
N LEU A 147 -6.44 -1.31 12.63
CA LEU A 147 -5.03 -1.11 12.33
C LEU A 147 -4.76 -1.20 10.82
N SER A 148 -5.42 -2.13 10.11
CA SER A 148 -5.31 -2.26 8.66
C SER A 148 -5.80 -0.99 7.95
N LEU A 149 -7.01 -0.52 8.30
CA LEU A 149 -7.57 0.73 7.79
C LEU A 149 -6.64 1.92 8.04
N ALA A 150 -6.10 2.06 9.26
CA ALA A 150 -5.21 3.15 9.61
C ALA A 150 -3.90 3.11 8.80
N LEU A 151 -3.29 1.93 8.68
CA LEU A 151 -2.03 1.74 7.94
C LEU A 151 -2.22 2.01 6.45
N TRP A 152 -3.23 1.42 5.80
CA TRP A 152 -3.48 1.63 4.37
C TRP A 152 -3.91 3.06 4.04
N THR A 153 -4.69 3.70 4.91
CA THR A 153 -5.01 5.13 4.78
C THR A 153 -3.73 5.97 4.87
N GLY A 154 -2.85 5.66 5.82
CA GLY A 154 -1.53 6.30 5.93
C GLY A 154 -0.68 6.13 4.67
N VAL A 155 -0.66 4.93 4.07
CA VAL A 155 0.03 4.66 2.78
C VAL A 155 -0.50 5.57 1.68
N MET A 156 -1.83 5.72 1.58
CA MET A 156 -2.47 6.59 0.58
C MET A 156 -2.12 8.07 0.79
N VAL A 157 -2.21 8.56 2.04
CA VAL A 157 -1.84 9.94 2.38
C VAL A 157 -0.39 10.23 2.03
N MET A 158 0.53 9.33 2.41
CA MET A 158 1.95 9.48 2.07
C MET A 158 2.19 9.42 0.55
N SER A 159 1.39 8.64 -0.19
CA SER A 159 1.46 8.60 -1.65
C SER A 159 1.03 9.92 -2.30
N CYS A 160 -0.01 10.57 -1.78
CA CYS A 160 -0.46 11.89 -2.24
C CYS A 160 0.57 12.97 -1.94
N LEU A 161 1.08 13.02 -0.70
CA LEU A 161 2.15 13.94 -0.30
C LEU A 161 3.42 13.76 -1.14
N ASN A 162 3.74 12.50 -1.48
CA ASN A 162 4.86 12.20 -2.36
C ASN A 162 4.62 12.69 -3.80
N SER A 163 3.38 12.88 -4.23
CA SER A 163 3.04 13.34 -5.58
C SER A 163 3.07 14.88 -5.69
N GLU A 164 2.51 15.57 -4.69
CA GLU A 164 2.40 17.04 -4.67
C GLU A 164 3.76 17.76 -4.58
N GLY A 165 4.80 17.08 -4.09
CA GLY A 165 6.11 17.68 -3.85
C GLY A 165 6.09 18.60 -2.62
N VAL A 166 7.26 18.93 -2.06
CA VAL A 166 7.32 19.81 -0.89
C VAL A 166 6.68 21.16 -1.27
N PRO A 167 5.73 21.70 -0.49
CA PRO A 167 5.12 22.99 -0.79
C PRO A 167 6.23 24.02 -1.02
N LYS A 168 6.22 24.69 -2.18
CA LYS A 168 7.20 25.74 -2.53
C LYS A 168 7.24 26.90 -1.52
N VAL A 169 6.28 26.94 -0.58
CA VAL A 169 6.19 27.87 0.54
C VAL A 169 7.36 27.72 1.53
N PHE A 170 7.99 26.54 1.62
CA PHE A 170 9.16 26.30 2.47
C PHE A 170 10.52 26.53 1.75
N LEU A 171 10.49 27.07 0.52
CA LEU A 171 11.69 27.43 -0.26
C LEU A 171 11.85 28.96 -0.38
N ARG A 172 11.43 29.71 0.64
CA ARG A 172 11.85 31.11 0.82
C ARG A 172 12.95 31.18 1.86
#